data_AF-A0A928HB59-F1
#
_entry.id   AF-A0A928HB59-F1
#
_cell.length_a   1.000
_cell.length_b   1.000
_cell.length_c   1.000
_cell.angle_alpha   90.00
_cell.angle_beta   90.00
_cell.angle_gamma   90.00
#
_symmetry.space_group_name_H-M   'P 1'
#
loop_
_entity.id
_entity.type
_entity.pdbx_description
1 polymer ?
#
loop_
_entity_poly.entity_id
_entity_poly.type
_entity_poly.pdbx_seq_one_letter_code
_entity_poly.pdbx_strand_id
1 'polypeptide(L)'
;MKFIKFKPIYFNRIWGGSKLKEMFNRNIPNNANIGESWEITDRPEAISIATNGQFANISLADIIANNQQYIMGKQWNKPFPILVKWIDANQPLSIQVHPNTNTAKILNAESKNENWFIVQSQENSTIIAGFKPSVKSASTENLTDGKWLRENLNEISTKKGDSIFITGGCVHAIGKGNLILEIQENSDTTYRLYDWDRLDDNGNPRKLHIDQSAKCINFSSPISVIETNQNCPIKQNATLENASILCNFELFEIRHLKMSKNATIELQNGEAKIISLVQGTLIDDENNSIFCSENVLQPSAETLKLTALEDSEVLITKIKI
;
A
#
# COMPACT_ATOMS: atom_id res chain seq x y z
N MET A 1 -12.47 -22.18 7.45
CA MET A 1 -11.40 -21.24 7.05
C MET A 1 -12.03 -19.89 6.74
N LYS A 2 -11.74 -18.88 7.58
CA LYS A 2 -12.52 -17.63 7.66
C LYS A 2 -11.84 -16.41 6.99
N PHE A 3 -10.80 -16.66 6.21
CA PHE A 3 -10.10 -15.64 5.42
C PHE A 3 -9.61 -16.22 4.09
N ILE A 4 -9.40 -15.34 3.11
CA ILE A 4 -9.00 -15.67 1.76
C ILE A 4 -7.57 -15.17 1.54
N LYS A 5 -6.70 -16.06 1.06
CA LYS A 5 -5.32 -15.78 0.63
C LYS A 5 -5.29 -15.66 -0.89
N PHE A 6 -4.37 -14.85 -1.40
CA PHE A 6 -4.20 -14.64 -2.84
C PHE A 6 -2.77 -14.91 -3.28
N LYS A 7 -2.59 -15.31 -4.55
CA LYS A 7 -1.26 -15.41 -5.17
C LYS A 7 -0.72 -13.98 -5.39
N PRO A 8 0.51 -13.68 -4.94
CA PRO A 8 1.14 -12.40 -5.26
C PRO A 8 1.45 -12.30 -6.76
N ILE A 9 1.29 -11.10 -7.32
CA ILE A 9 1.63 -10.79 -8.71
C ILE A 9 2.87 -9.88 -8.69
N TYR A 10 4.00 -10.41 -9.16
CA TYR A 10 5.28 -9.71 -9.12
C TYR A 10 5.54 -8.91 -10.40
N PHE A 11 5.99 -7.67 -10.22
CA PHE A 11 6.37 -6.79 -11.32
C PHE A 11 7.84 -6.38 -11.23
N ASN A 12 8.57 -6.65 -12.31
CA ASN A 12 9.89 -6.08 -12.50
C ASN A 12 9.78 -4.55 -12.64
N ARG A 13 10.68 -3.85 -11.98
CA ARG A 13 10.83 -2.40 -12.08
C ARG A 13 12.31 -2.07 -12.14
N ILE A 14 12.69 -1.07 -12.92
CA ILE A 14 14.08 -0.61 -13.02
C ILE A 14 14.68 -0.14 -11.69
N TRP A 15 13.83 0.21 -10.73
CA TRP A 15 14.20 0.61 -9.37
C TRP A 15 14.01 -0.50 -8.32
N GLY A 16 13.52 -1.67 -8.73
CA GLY A 16 13.24 -2.78 -7.85
C GLY A 16 14.49 -3.42 -7.27
N GLY A 17 14.30 -4.42 -6.42
CA GLY A 17 15.37 -5.14 -5.76
C GLY A 17 15.00 -6.56 -5.39
N SER A 18 15.70 -7.07 -4.37
CA SER A 18 15.60 -8.44 -3.87
C SER A 18 15.06 -8.53 -2.44
N LYS A 19 14.68 -7.43 -1.78
CA LYS A 19 14.28 -7.44 -0.35
C LYS A 19 13.03 -8.29 -0.12
N LEU A 20 12.08 -8.30 -1.05
CA LEU A 20 10.90 -9.18 -0.95
C LEU A 20 11.29 -10.66 -0.89
N LYS A 21 12.34 -11.04 -1.61
CA LYS A 21 12.88 -12.39 -1.55
C LYS A 21 13.64 -12.62 -0.24
N GLU A 22 14.60 -11.75 0.06
CA GLU A 22 15.55 -11.92 1.15
C GLU A 22 14.91 -11.82 2.53
N MET A 23 13.98 -10.88 2.72
CA MET A 23 13.35 -10.62 4.01
C MET A 23 12.13 -11.51 4.26
N PHE A 24 11.36 -11.82 3.21
CA PHE A 24 10.11 -12.58 3.34
C PHE A 24 10.23 -14.02 2.85
N ASN A 25 11.42 -14.47 2.45
CA ASN A 25 11.66 -15.81 1.89
C ASN A 25 10.72 -16.16 0.73
N ARG A 26 10.31 -15.16 -0.06
CA ARG A 26 9.40 -15.34 -1.19
C ARG A 26 10.11 -16.08 -2.33
N ASN A 27 9.37 -16.97 -2.99
CA ASN A 27 9.89 -17.74 -4.12
C ASN A 27 9.95 -16.87 -5.39
N ILE A 28 11.00 -16.06 -5.48
CA ILE A 28 11.28 -15.14 -6.60
C ILE A 28 12.62 -15.55 -7.26
N PRO A 29 12.72 -15.59 -8.60
CA PRO A 29 13.99 -15.87 -9.28
C PRO A 29 15.11 -14.92 -8.87
N ASN A 30 16.35 -15.41 -8.76
CA ASN A 30 17.52 -14.61 -8.30
C ASN A 30 17.81 -13.38 -9.17
N ASN A 31 17.51 -13.45 -10.46
CA ASN A 31 17.78 -12.39 -11.44
C ASN A 31 16.60 -11.43 -11.63
N ALA A 32 15.50 -11.59 -10.87
CA ALA A 32 14.35 -10.71 -10.98
C ALA A 32 14.59 -9.42 -10.17
N ASN A 33 14.28 -8.27 -10.78
CA ASN A 33 14.38 -6.97 -10.15
C ASN A 33 12.97 -6.50 -9.75
N ILE A 34 12.41 -7.15 -8.73
CA ILE A 34 11.01 -6.93 -8.36
C ILE A 34 10.90 -5.62 -7.58
N GLY A 35 10.17 -4.66 -8.14
CA GLY A 35 9.85 -3.42 -7.44
C GLY A 35 8.50 -3.46 -6.76
N GLU A 36 7.54 -4.19 -7.33
CA GLU A 36 6.18 -4.28 -6.79
C GLU A 36 5.74 -5.74 -6.69
N SER A 37 5.04 -6.05 -5.60
CA SER A 37 4.23 -7.24 -5.48
C SER A 37 2.80 -6.82 -5.19
N TRP A 38 1.89 -7.05 -6.13
CA TRP A 38 0.47 -6.78 -5.92
C TRP A 38 -0.15 -7.99 -5.22
N GLU A 39 -0.71 -7.74 -4.05
CA GLU A 39 -1.14 -8.77 -3.11
C GLU A 39 -2.64 -9.01 -3.21
N ILE A 40 -3.42 -7.92 -3.24
CA ILE A 40 -4.87 -7.96 -3.39
C ILE A 40 -5.26 -6.87 -4.39
N THR A 41 -5.84 -7.29 -5.52
CA THR A 41 -6.19 -6.42 -6.64
C THR A 41 -7.36 -6.99 -7.44
N ASP A 42 -8.18 -6.09 -7.98
CA ASP A 42 -9.32 -6.39 -8.85
C ASP A 42 -9.29 -5.41 -10.03
N ARG A 43 -8.29 -5.57 -10.91
CA ARG A 43 -8.07 -4.68 -12.07
C ARG A 43 -7.97 -5.47 -13.37
N PRO A 44 -8.42 -4.94 -14.51
CA PRO A 44 -8.36 -5.65 -15.79
C PRO A 44 -6.96 -6.16 -16.16
N GLU A 45 -5.92 -5.39 -15.84
CA GLU A 45 -4.51 -5.72 -16.09
C GLU A 45 -3.90 -6.71 -15.10
N ALA A 46 -4.49 -6.86 -13.90
CA ALA A 46 -4.03 -7.75 -12.85
C ALA A 46 -5.17 -8.04 -11.86
N ILE A 47 -5.59 -9.31 -11.77
CA ILE A 47 -6.65 -9.76 -10.86
C ILE A 47 -6.08 -10.82 -9.93
N SER A 48 -6.30 -10.65 -8.62
CA SER A 48 -5.86 -11.61 -7.62
C SER A 48 -6.60 -12.95 -7.75
N ILE A 49 -5.85 -14.05 -7.64
CA ILE A 49 -6.40 -15.42 -7.64
C ILE A 49 -6.28 -16.01 -6.25
N ALA A 50 -7.40 -16.48 -5.69
CA ALA A 50 -7.42 -17.06 -4.35
C ALA A 50 -6.69 -18.41 -4.29
N THR A 51 -6.09 -18.75 -3.15
CA THR A 51 -5.25 -19.96 -2.99
C THR A 51 -5.81 -20.98 -2.01
N ASN A 52 -6.88 -20.66 -1.29
CA ASN A 52 -7.33 -21.44 -0.15
C ASN A 52 -8.88 -21.52 -0.07
N GLY A 53 -9.35 -22.51 0.71
CA GLY A 53 -10.76 -22.73 0.98
C GLY A 53 -11.60 -23.00 -0.28
N GLN A 54 -12.91 -22.75 -0.18
CA GLN A 54 -13.87 -22.94 -1.28
C GLN A 54 -13.63 -22.03 -2.49
N PHE A 55 -12.81 -20.98 -2.33
CA PHE A 55 -12.50 -20.02 -3.38
C PHE A 55 -11.19 -20.30 -4.10
N ALA A 56 -10.47 -21.38 -3.76
CA ALA A 56 -9.19 -21.70 -4.36
C ALA A 56 -9.25 -21.75 -5.90
N ASN A 57 -8.32 -21.06 -6.55
CA ASN A 57 -8.21 -20.87 -8.00
C ASN A 57 -9.33 -20.04 -8.65
N ILE A 58 -10.13 -19.32 -7.87
CA ILE A 58 -11.14 -18.37 -8.37
C ILE A 58 -10.57 -16.94 -8.29
N SER A 59 -10.92 -16.10 -9.27
CA SER A 59 -10.50 -14.70 -9.29
C SER A 59 -11.26 -13.86 -8.25
N LEU A 60 -10.65 -12.80 -7.73
CA LEU A 60 -11.30 -11.88 -6.78
C LEU A 60 -12.56 -11.26 -7.39
N ALA A 61 -12.52 -10.91 -8.68
CA ALA A 61 -13.67 -10.41 -9.42
C ALA A 61 -14.85 -11.40 -9.37
N ASP A 62 -14.61 -12.68 -9.69
CA ASP A 62 -15.66 -13.71 -9.68
C ASP A 62 -16.13 -14.02 -8.26
N ILE A 63 -15.24 -14.01 -7.28
CA ILE A 63 -15.60 -14.18 -5.86
C ILE A 63 -16.57 -13.08 -5.44
N ILE A 64 -16.27 -11.82 -5.75
CA ILE A 64 -17.15 -10.68 -5.41
C ILE A 64 -18.45 -10.76 -6.20
N ALA A 65 -18.40 -11.00 -7.51
CA ALA A 65 -19.60 -11.05 -8.35
C ALA A 65 -20.61 -12.12 -7.89
N ASN A 66 -20.12 -13.27 -7.45
CA ASN A 66 -20.98 -14.39 -7.02
C ASN A 66 -21.28 -14.41 -5.52
N ASN A 67 -20.52 -13.68 -4.69
CA ASN A 67 -20.62 -13.73 -3.22
C ASN A 67 -20.59 -12.33 -2.57
N GLN A 68 -21.06 -11.31 -3.28
CA GLN A 68 -20.94 -9.90 -2.88
C GLN A 68 -21.36 -9.62 -1.44
N GLN A 69 -22.55 -10.08 -1.05
CA GLN A 69 -23.06 -9.88 0.32
C GLN A 69 -22.18 -10.54 1.37
N TYR A 70 -21.61 -11.70 1.06
CA TYR A 70 -20.76 -12.44 1.98
C TYR A 70 -19.39 -11.75 2.12
N ILE A 71 -18.80 -11.32 1.00
CA ILE A 71 -17.45 -10.73 0.96
C ILE A 71 -17.46 -9.28 1.43
N MET A 72 -18.31 -8.45 0.85
CA MET A 72 -18.28 -6.99 0.99
C MET A 72 -19.47 -6.41 1.74
N GLY A 73 -20.51 -7.20 2.01
CA GLY A 73 -21.73 -6.76 2.70
C GLY A 73 -22.86 -6.38 1.75
N LYS A 74 -24.07 -6.19 2.31
CA LYS A 74 -25.33 -6.06 1.55
C LYS A 74 -25.38 -4.86 0.60
N GLN A 75 -24.70 -3.77 0.91
CA GLN A 75 -24.79 -2.52 0.17
C GLN A 75 -23.71 -2.36 -0.92
N TRP A 76 -22.73 -3.25 -0.95
CA TRP A 76 -21.68 -3.21 -1.95
C TRP A 76 -22.25 -3.53 -3.34
N ASN A 77 -21.79 -2.91 -4.42
CA ASN A 77 -22.20 -3.25 -5.80
C ASN A 77 -21.15 -2.84 -6.86
N LYS A 78 -19.88 -2.79 -6.44
CA LYS A 78 -18.75 -2.30 -7.24
C LYS A 78 -17.62 -3.35 -7.23
N PRO A 79 -16.60 -3.22 -8.10
CA PRO A 79 -15.35 -3.96 -7.95
C PRO A 79 -14.69 -3.74 -6.59
N PHE A 80 -13.70 -4.55 -6.24
CA PHE A 80 -12.94 -4.36 -5.01
C PHE A 80 -12.29 -2.95 -4.99
N PRO A 81 -12.40 -2.18 -3.89
CA PRO A 81 -12.15 -0.73 -3.95
C PRO A 81 -10.71 -0.32 -3.72
N ILE A 82 -9.84 -1.24 -3.27
CA ILE A 82 -8.46 -0.95 -2.92
C ILE A 82 -7.48 -1.90 -3.58
N LEU A 83 -6.22 -1.49 -3.61
CA LEU A 83 -5.09 -2.27 -4.08
C LEU A 83 -4.03 -2.30 -2.98
N VAL A 84 -3.56 -3.50 -2.64
CA VAL A 84 -2.52 -3.71 -1.62
C VAL A 84 -1.24 -4.17 -2.30
N LYS A 85 -0.13 -3.47 -2.03
CA LYS A 85 1.17 -3.76 -2.62
C LYS A 85 2.28 -3.81 -1.59
N TRP A 86 3.25 -4.68 -1.82
CA TRP A 86 4.60 -4.44 -1.30
C TRP A 86 5.44 -3.71 -2.33
N ILE A 87 6.20 -2.71 -1.90
CA ILE A 87 7.13 -1.96 -2.76
C ILE A 87 8.55 -2.06 -2.20
N ASP A 88 9.47 -2.60 -3.00
CA ASP A 88 10.91 -2.64 -2.71
C ASP A 88 11.63 -1.55 -3.50
N ALA A 89 11.88 -0.41 -2.86
CA ALA A 89 12.62 0.70 -3.44
C ALA A 89 14.13 0.48 -3.24
N ASN A 90 14.78 -0.28 -4.12
CA ASN A 90 16.24 -0.42 -4.14
C ASN A 90 16.95 0.81 -4.74
N GLN A 91 16.22 1.58 -5.55
CA GLN A 91 16.59 2.88 -6.09
C GLN A 91 15.41 3.83 -5.91
N PRO A 92 15.58 5.16 -5.99
CA PRO A 92 14.45 6.07 -5.87
C PRO A 92 13.42 5.84 -6.98
N LEU A 93 12.14 5.86 -6.62
CA LEU A 93 11.05 5.87 -7.58
C LEU A 93 10.98 7.24 -8.26
N SER A 94 10.21 7.34 -9.35
CA SER A 94 9.98 8.63 -10.00
C SER A 94 9.37 9.64 -9.04
N ILE A 95 9.70 10.92 -9.23
CA ILE A 95 8.88 12.02 -8.72
C ILE A 95 7.60 12.05 -9.53
N GLN A 96 6.47 11.92 -8.84
CA GLN A 96 5.17 11.74 -9.47
C GLN A 96 4.05 12.40 -8.67
N VAL A 97 2.88 12.49 -9.29
CA VAL A 97 1.65 12.95 -8.67
C VAL A 97 0.49 12.12 -9.18
N HIS A 98 -0.45 11.85 -8.30
CA HIS A 98 -1.70 11.18 -8.62
C HIS A 98 -2.85 12.19 -8.72
N PRO A 99 -3.85 11.99 -9.57
CA PRO A 99 -5.04 12.83 -9.56
C PRO A 99 -5.87 12.60 -8.29
N ASN A 100 -6.53 13.64 -7.82
CA ASN A 100 -7.63 13.53 -6.85
C ASN A 100 -8.96 13.27 -7.59
N THR A 101 -10.04 13.08 -6.86
CA THR A 101 -11.38 12.80 -7.43
C THR A 101 -11.83 13.81 -8.49
N ASN A 102 -11.51 15.10 -8.32
CA ASN A 102 -11.91 16.13 -9.27
C ASN A 102 -11.03 16.13 -10.52
N THR A 103 -9.71 16.05 -10.36
CA THR A 103 -8.78 16.06 -11.48
C THR A 103 -8.81 14.75 -12.27
N ALA A 104 -9.12 13.64 -11.60
CA ALA A 104 -9.35 12.34 -12.23
C ALA A 104 -10.50 12.41 -13.26
N LYS A 105 -11.62 13.04 -12.90
CA LYS A 105 -12.76 13.26 -13.82
C LYS A 105 -12.37 14.10 -15.04
N ILE A 106 -11.61 15.19 -14.82
CA ILE A 106 -11.15 16.08 -15.90
C ILE A 106 -10.21 15.35 -16.87
N LEU A 107 -9.36 14.47 -16.34
CA LEU A 107 -8.36 13.73 -17.11
C LEU A 107 -8.87 12.38 -17.65
N ASN A 108 -10.12 12.02 -17.38
CA ASN A 108 -10.68 10.69 -17.66
C ASN A 108 -9.77 9.57 -17.12
N ALA A 109 -9.39 9.70 -15.84
CA ALA A 109 -8.50 8.81 -15.12
C ALA A 109 -9.12 8.42 -13.76
N GLU A 110 -8.39 7.64 -12.97
CA GLU A 110 -8.82 7.19 -11.64
C GLU A 110 -8.12 8.00 -10.55
N SER A 111 -8.84 8.43 -9.51
CA SER A 111 -8.19 9.02 -8.33
C SER A 111 -7.31 7.99 -7.64
N LYS A 112 -6.24 8.48 -7.00
CA LYS A 112 -5.36 7.61 -6.22
C LYS A 112 -4.85 8.34 -4.98
N ASN A 113 -5.44 7.98 -3.86
CA ASN A 113 -4.92 8.22 -2.52
C ASN A 113 -4.29 6.93 -2.00
N GLU A 114 -3.23 7.06 -1.21
CA GLU A 114 -2.44 5.92 -0.76
C GLU A 114 -1.85 6.14 0.63
N ASN A 115 -1.64 5.06 1.36
CA ASN A 115 -0.93 5.05 2.62
C ASN A 115 0.25 4.08 2.54
N TRP A 116 1.42 4.56 2.95
CA TRP A 116 2.65 3.80 3.02
C TRP A 116 2.97 3.48 4.46
N PHE A 117 3.09 2.20 4.80
CA PHE A 117 3.68 1.76 6.06
C PHE A 117 5.12 1.30 5.81
N ILE A 118 6.09 1.96 6.45
CA ILE A 118 7.51 1.68 6.29
C ILE A 118 7.87 0.43 7.09
N VAL A 119 8.04 -0.71 6.43
CA VAL A 119 8.41 -1.97 7.08
C VAL A 119 9.91 -2.07 7.32
N GLN A 120 10.69 -1.53 6.39
CA GLN A 120 12.12 -1.34 6.58
C GLN A 120 12.56 -0.02 5.93
N SER A 121 13.52 0.64 6.59
CA SER A 121 14.21 1.81 6.09
C SER A 121 15.71 1.60 6.33
N GLN A 122 16.53 1.74 5.28
CA GLN A 122 17.99 1.75 5.41
C GLN A 122 18.46 3.11 5.95
N GLU A 123 19.70 3.16 6.44
CA GLU A 123 20.30 4.41 6.89
C GLU A 123 20.20 5.50 5.79
N ASN A 124 19.80 6.70 6.19
CA ASN A 124 19.59 7.85 5.28
C ASN A 124 18.48 7.66 4.24
N SER A 125 17.61 6.65 4.36
CA SER A 125 16.44 6.55 3.48
C SER A 125 15.45 7.68 3.79
N THR A 126 14.84 8.18 2.73
CA THR A 126 13.88 9.27 2.79
C THR A 126 12.69 8.97 1.88
N ILE A 127 11.65 9.78 2.01
CA ILE A 127 10.58 9.91 1.02
C ILE A 127 10.41 11.38 0.67
N ILE A 128 9.94 11.64 -0.54
CA ILE A 128 9.50 12.96 -0.96
C ILE A 128 7.99 13.01 -0.79
N ALA A 129 7.48 14.06 -0.13
CA ALA A 129 6.05 14.31 -0.01
C ALA A 129 5.78 15.81 0.06
N GLY A 130 5.10 16.34 -0.95
CA GLY A 130 4.72 17.74 -1.08
C GLY A 130 5.88 18.66 -1.46
N PHE A 131 5.53 19.92 -1.75
CA PHE A 131 6.50 20.99 -1.93
C PHE A 131 6.90 21.60 -0.58
N LYS A 132 8.09 22.22 -0.53
CA LYS A 132 8.50 23.03 0.62
C LYS A 132 7.48 24.16 0.85
N PRO A 133 7.23 24.59 2.11
CA PRO A 133 6.19 25.58 2.42
C PRO A 133 6.29 26.91 1.65
N SER A 134 7.51 27.30 1.23
CA SER A 134 7.80 28.51 0.45
C SER A 134 7.32 28.45 -1.01
N VAL A 135 7.08 27.26 -1.55
CA VAL A 135 6.74 27.05 -2.96
C VAL A 135 5.22 27.02 -3.10
N LYS A 136 4.65 28.08 -3.69
CA LYS A 136 3.19 28.21 -3.87
C LYS A 136 2.72 27.95 -5.31
N SER A 137 3.64 27.93 -6.25
CA SER A 137 3.38 27.67 -7.67
C SER A 137 4.68 27.21 -8.35
N ALA A 138 4.54 26.64 -9.55
CA ALA A 138 5.65 26.27 -10.42
C ALA A 138 5.26 26.55 -11.88
N SER A 139 6.19 27.07 -12.67
CA SER A 139 6.03 27.13 -14.13
C SER A 139 6.22 25.74 -14.75
N THR A 140 5.86 25.58 -16.02
CA THR A 140 6.16 24.34 -16.77
C THR A 140 7.66 24.07 -16.83
N GLU A 141 8.48 25.11 -17.01
CA GLU A 141 9.94 25.02 -16.98
C GLU A 141 10.45 24.43 -15.65
N ASN A 142 9.93 24.92 -14.52
CA ASN A 142 10.25 24.38 -13.20
C ASN A 142 9.87 22.89 -13.08
N LEU A 143 8.70 22.49 -13.59
CA LEU A 143 8.22 21.11 -13.51
C LEU A 143 9.01 20.14 -14.41
N THR A 144 9.69 20.66 -15.44
CA THR A 144 10.60 19.88 -16.30
C THR A 144 12.04 19.85 -15.78
N ASP A 145 12.40 20.72 -14.83
CA ASP A 145 13.73 20.78 -14.27
C ASP A 145 13.87 19.86 -13.04
N GLY A 146 14.52 18.72 -13.26
CA GLY A 146 14.81 17.75 -12.20
C GLY A 146 15.70 18.29 -11.07
N LYS A 147 16.52 19.32 -11.31
CA LYS A 147 17.27 20.00 -10.25
C LYS A 147 16.33 20.87 -9.42
N TRP A 148 15.50 21.69 -10.07
CA TRP A 148 14.53 22.52 -9.39
C TRP A 148 13.59 21.69 -8.51
N LEU A 149 13.06 20.57 -9.03
CA LEU A 149 12.20 19.67 -8.25
C LEU A 149 12.90 19.16 -6.99
N ARG A 150 14.13 18.66 -7.10
CA ARG A 150 14.91 18.16 -5.95
C ARG A 150 15.16 19.24 -4.89
N GLU A 151 15.38 20.48 -5.31
CA GLU A 151 15.64 21.60 -4.41
C GLU A 151 14.38 22.15 -3.74
N ASN A 152 13.20 21.94 -4.33
CA ASN A 152 11.95 22.58 -3.92
C ASN A 152 10.90 21.62 -3.32
N LEU A 153 11.13 20.32 -3.41
CA LEU A 153 10.29 19.31 -2.76
C LEU A 153 10.72 19.06 -1.31
N ASN A 154 9.75 18.64 -0.50
CA ASN A 154 9.98 18.33 0.90
C ASN A 154 10.41 16.87 1.05
N GLU A 155 11.60 16.67 1.62
CA GLU A 155 12.20 15.36 1.87
C GLU A 155 12.08 15.03 3.36
N ILE A 156 11.61 13.82 3.65
CA ILE A 156 11.29 13.36 5.00
C ILE A 156 12.07 12.08 5.25
N SER A 157 12.89 12.06 6.30
CA SER A 157 13.59 10.83 6.71
C SER A 157 12.60 9.76 7.16
N THR A 158 12.85 8.51 6.77
CA THR A 158 11.98 7.39 7.13
C THR A 158 12.61 6.45 8.13
N LYS A 159 11.79 5.85 8.99
CA LYS A 159 12.17 4.79 9.93
C LYS A 159 11.16 3.66 9.85
N LYS A 160 11.57 2.45 10.24
CA LYS A 160 10.65 1.31 10.40
C LYS A 160 9.48 1.73 11.30
N GLY A 161 8.26 1.44 10.88
CA GLY A 161 7.03 1.75 11.60
C GLY A 161 6.41 3.09 11.21
N ASP A 162 7.07 3.98 10.48
CA ASP A 162 6.42 5.22 10.05
C ASP A 162 5.25 4.90 9.10
N SER A 163 4.16 5.67 9.21
CA SER A 163 3.05 5.64 8.26
C SER A 163 2.86 7.00 7.63
N ILE A 164 2.79 7.04 6.30
CA ILE A 164 2.65 8.27 5.53
C ILE A 164 1.42 8.16 4.65
N PHE A 165 0.48 9.10 4.79
CA PHE A 165 -0.68 9.21 3.91
C PHE A 165 -0.42 10.24 2.81
N ILE A 166 -0.56 9.81 1.56
CA ILE A 166 -0.35 10.61 0.36
C ILE A 166 -1.71 10.82 -0.32
N THR A 167 -2.13 12.07 -0.36
CA THR A 167 -3.38 12.47 -1.01
C THR A 167 -3.19 12.68 -2.51
N GLY A 168 -4.26 12.46 -3.28
CA GLY A 168 -4.31 12.88 -4.68
C GLY A 168 -3.96 14.37 -4.82
N GLY A 169 -2.99 14.67 -5.68
CA GLY A 169 -2.42 16.00 -5.90
C GLY A 169 -1.13 16.29 -5.13
N CYS A 170 -0.73 15.43 -4.18
CA CYS A 170 0.56 15.52 -3.53
C CYS A 170 1.67 15.03 -4.46
N VAL A 171 2.68 15.87 -4.73
CA VAL A 171 3.90 15.42 -5.43
C VAL A 171 4.74 14.60 -4.48
N HIS A 172 5.13 13.40 -4.87
CA HIS A 172 5.81 12.47 -3.98
C HIS A 172 6.75 11.53 -4.74
N ALA A 173 7.62 10.86 -3.98
CA ALA A 173 8.45 9.75 -4.44
C ALA A 173 8.89 8.90 -3.25
N ILE A 174 8.95 7.58 -3.45
CA ILE A 174 9.56 6.69 -2.47
C ILE A 174 11.08 6.70 -2.72
N GLY A 175 11.86 7.10 -1.71
CA GLY A 175 13.31 7.11 -1.80
C GLY A 175 13.91 5.72 -1.65
N LYS A 176 15.16 5.58 -2.11
CA LYS A 176 15.95 4.36 -2.03
C LYS A 176 16.05 3.85 -0.59
N GLY A 177 16.09 2.53 -0.45
CA GLY A 177 16.35 1.81 0.80
C GLY A 177 15.08 1.43 1.56
N ASN A 178 13.93 1.99 1.19
CA ASN A 178 12.65 1.65 1.80
C ASN A 178 12.09 0.32 1.27
N LEU A 179 11.47 -0.45 2.17
CA LEU A 179 10.50 -1.50 1.86
C LEU A 179 9.20 -1.11 2.54
N ILE A 180 8.13 -0.97 1.75
CA ILE A 180 6.85 -0.48 2.26
C ILE A 180 5.71 -1.43 1.93
N LEU A 181 4.68 -1.41 2.78
CA LEU A 181 3.34 -1.88 2.47
C LEU A 181 2.51 -0.66 2.05
N GLU A 182 2.03 -0.66 0.82
CA GLU A 182 1.17 0.36 0.25
C GLU A 182 -0.28 -0.13 0.20
N ILE A 183 -1.19 0.65 0.78
CA ILE A 183 -2.63 0.46 0.69
C ILE A 183 -3.19 1.69 0.00
N GLN A 184 -3.78 1.48 -1.16
CA GLN A 184 -4.20 2.57 -2.05
C GLN A 184 -5.61 2.33 -2.58
N GLU A 185 -6.25 3.38 -3.09
CA GLU A 185 -7.43 3.20 -3.95
C GLU A 185 -7.09 2.26 -5.11
N ASN A 186 -8.06 1.49 -5.60
CA ASN A 186 -7.86 0.56 -6.70
C ASN A 186 -7.64 1.34 -8.03
N SER A 187 -6.43 1.86 -8.23
CA SER A 187 -6.00 2.74 -9.34
C SER A 187 -4.53 2.50 -9.65
N ASP A 188 -4.16 2.44 -10.93
CA ASP A 188 -2.74 2.45 -11.36
C ASP A 188 -2.35 3.76 -12.05
N THR A 189 -3.18 4.80 -11.92
CA THR A 189 -2.95 6.09 -12.57
C THR A 189 -1.76 6.84 -11.93
N THR A 190 -0.69 7.05 -12.72
CA THR A 190 0.53 7.74 -12.27
C THR A 190 1.01 8.78 -13.28
N TYR A 191 1.14 10.05 -12.85
CA TYR A 191 1.72 11.11 -13.67
C TYR A 191 3.11 11.49 -13.19
N ARG A 192 4.10 11.05 -13.95
CA ARG A 192 5.53 11.24 -13.68
C ARG A 192 6.01 12.64 -14.07
N LEU A 193 6.65 13.33 -13.14
CA LEU A 193 7.34 14.61 -13.35
C LEU A 193 8.81 14.42 -13.71
N TYR A 194 9.52 13.57 -12.96
CA TYR A 194 10.95 13.36 -13.14
C TYR A 194 11.37 11.94 -12.77
N ASP A 195 12.36 11.41 -13.49
CA ASP A 195 12.79 10.02 -13.37
C ASP A 195 14.29 9.83 -13.14
N TRP A 196 14.99 10.87 -12.66
CA TRP A 196 16.43 10.79 -12.38
C TRP A 196 17.29 10.51 -13.62
N ASP A 197 16.80 10.94 -14.80
CA ASP A 197 17.44 10.73 -16.10
C ASP A 197 17.78 9.25 -16.42
N ARG A 198 17.09 8.32 -15.75
CA ARG A 198 17.32 6.89 -15.94
C ARG A 198 16.72 6.39 -17.24
N LEU A 199 17.38 5.40 -17.81
CA LEU A 199 16.94 4.71 -19.01
C LEU A 199 16.31 3.37 -18.64
N ASP A 200 15.34 2.94 -19.43
CA ASP A 200 14.80 1.59 -19.37
C ASP A 200 15.76 0.55 -19.97
N ASP A 201 15.36 -0.73 -19.94
CA ASP A 201 16.17 -1.84 -20.47
C ASP A 201 16.45 -1.73 -21.98
N ASN A 202 15.71 -0.87 -22.70
CA ASN A 202 15.90 -0.57 -24.12
C ASN A 202 16.73 0.71 -24.37
N GLY A 203 17.24 1.34 -23.31
CA GLY A 203 18.01 2.58 -23.40
C GLY A 203 17.16 3.85 -23.60
N ASN A 204 15.84 3.79 -23.37
CA ASN A 204 14.97 4.95 -23.55
C ASN A 204 14.60 5.61 -22.21
N PRO A 205 14.52 6.95 -22.14
CA PRO A 205 13.94 7.62 -20.98
C PRO A 205 12.47 7.23 -20.83
N ARG A 206 12.02 7.02 -19.58
CA ARG A 206 10.61 6.72 -19.34
C ARG A 206 9.73 7.96 -19.53
N LYS A 207 8.52 7.74 -20.02
CA LYS A 207 7.53 8.79 -20.29
C LYS A 207 7.26 9.67 -19.07
N LEU A 208 7.37 10.98 -19.27
CA LEU A 208 6.93 12.03 -18.36
C LEU A 208 5.54 12.53 -18.78
N HIS A 209 4.80 13.10 -17.82
CA HIS A 209 3.38 13.47 -17.96
C HIS A 209 3.14 14.91 -17.48
N ILE A 210 3.96 15.85 -17.94
CA ILE A 210 4.04 17.21 -17.39
C ILE A 210 2.68 17.93 -17.36
N ASP A 211 1.92 17.88 -18.45
CA ASP A 211 0.61 18.54 -18.55
C ASP A 211 -0.42 17.94 -17.58
N GLN A 212 -0.45 16.62 -17.46
CA GLN A 212 -1.32 15.93 -16.50
C GLN A 212 -0.88 16.20 -15.07
N SER A 213 0.42 16.15 -14.79
CA SER A 213 0.98 16.46 -13.48
C SER A 213 0.63 17.88 -13.06
N ALA A 214 0.82 18.88 -13.92
CA ALA A 214 0.49 20.28 -13.64
C ALA A 214 -0.99 20.48 -13.26
N LYS A 215 -1.91 19.72 -13.88
CA LYS A 215 -3.34 19.75 -13.54
C LYS A 215 -3.66 19.07 -12.20
N CYS A 216 -2.82 18.16 -11.72
CA CYS A 216 -3.04 17.43 -10.49
C CYS A 216 -2.45 18.13 -9.25
N ILE A 217 -1.32 18.83 -9.40
CA ILE A 217 -0.54 19.35 -8.29
C ILE A 217 -1.37 20.26 -7.37
N ASN A 218 -1.33 19.93 -6.09
CA ASN A 218 -1.75 20.79 -5.00
C ASN A 218 -0.51 21.19 -4.18
N PHE A 219 -0.06 22.44 -4.36
CA PHE A 219 1.09 23.02 -3.65
C PHE A 219 0.90 23.13 -2.12
N SER A 220 -0.34 23.01 -1.66
CA SER A 220 -0.71 23.04 -0.24
C SER A 220 -1.23 21.68 0.24
N SER A 221 -0.80 20.59 -0.40
CA SER A 221 -1.20 19.24 -0.01
C SER A 221 -0.88 18.99 1.46
N PRO A 222 -1.83 18.52 2.28
CA PRO A 222 -1.53 18.12 3.64
C PRO A 222 -0.60 16.90 3.59
N ILE A 223 0.47 16.96 4.38
CA ILE A 223 1.38 15.83 4.58
C ILE A 223 1.11 15.29 5.98
N SER A 224 0.70 14.03 6.08
CA SER A 224 0.47 13.35 7.35
C SER A 224 1.49 12.25 7.51
N VAL A 225 2.38 12.42 8.49
CA VAL A 225 3.35 11.40 8.91
C VAL A 225 3.01 11.02 10.34
N ILE A 226 2.78 9.73 10.58
CA ILE A 226 2.54 9.17 11.91
C ILE A 226 3.72 8.29 12.28
N GLU A 227 4.48 8.72 13.30
CA GLU A 227 5.54 7.91 13.89
C GLU A 227 4.91 6.88 14.85
N THR A 228 4.95 5.59 14.49
CA THR A 228 4.21 4.57 15.26
C THR A 228 5.04 3.89 16.35
N ASN A 229 6.38 3.92 16.27
CA ASN A 229 7.23 3.24 17.25
C ASN A 229 7.08 3.79 18.67
N GLN A 230 6.66 5.05 18.82
CA GLN A 230 6.41 5.65 20.14
C GLN A 230 4.97 5.42 20.64
N ASN A 231 4.03 5.06 19.75
CA ASN A 231 2.58 5.14 20.01
C ASN A 231 1.82 3.82 19.86
N CYS A 232 2.51 2.70 19.58
CA CYS A 232 1.90 1.36 19.48
C CYS A 232 2.65 0.34 20.34
N PRO A 233 2.35 0.23 21.65
CA PRO A 233 2.99 -0.75 22.52
C PRO A 233 2.47 -2.17 22.26
N ILE A 234 3.32 -3.18 22.48
CA ILE A 234 2.95 -4.60 22.39
C ILE A 234 1.84 -4.91 23.41
N LYS A 235 0.76 -5.56 22.98
CA LYS A 235 -0.40 -5.89 23.82
C LYS A 235 -0.59 -7.40 23.98
N GLN A 236 -0.93 -7.81 25.20
CA GLN A 236 -1.40 -9.17 25.52
C GLN A 236 -2.90 -9.35 25.25
N ASN A 237 -3.69 -8.30 25.51
CA ASN A 237 -5.12 -8.23 25.19
C ASN A 237 -5.32 -7.27 24.00
N ALA A 238 -5.18 -7.81 22.80
CA ALA A 238 -5.31 -7.05 21.57
C ALA A 238 -6.79 -6.85 21.20
N THR A 239 -7.18 -5.58 20.96
CA THR A 239 -8.49 -5.23 20.41
C THR A 239 -8.30 -4.15 19.34
N LEU A 240 -9.29 -4.00 18.44
CA LEU A 240 -9.24 -2.95 17.43
C LEU A 240 -9.33 -1.55 18.04
N GLU A 241 -10.03 -1.39 19.16
CA GLU A 241 -10.16 -0.11 19.88
C GLU A 241 -8.81 0.36 20.42
N ASN A 242 -7.95 -0.58 20.81
CA ASN A 242 -6.62 -0.31 21.35
C ASN A 242 -5.53 -0.19 20.28
N ALA A 243 -5.86 -0.43 19.01
CA ALA A 243 -4.94 -0.32 17.89
C ALA A 243 -4.77 1.15 17.45
N SER A 244 -3.54 1.52 17.07
CA SER A 244 -3.23 2.88 16.63
C SER A 244 -3.81 3.11 15.24
N ILE A 245 -4.54 4.21 15.03
CA ILE A 245 -5.07 4.57 13.71
C ILE A 245 -3.92 5.20 12.91
N LEU A 246 -3.56 4.58 11.79
CA LEU A 246 -2.54 5.07 10.87
C LEU A 246 -3.13 5.97 9.78
N CYS A 247 -4.33 5.61 9.31
CA CYS A 247 -5.03 6.33 8.28
C CYS A 247 -6.52 6.14 8.49
N ASN A 248 -7.29 7.21 8.29
CA ASN A 248 -8.74 7.17 8.29
C ASN A 248 -9.25 7.96 7.07
N PHE A 249 -9.35 7.27 5.95
CA PHE A 249 -9.78 7.83 4.67
C PHE A 249 -11.19 7.34 4.31
N GLU A 250 -11.82 7.94 3.30
CA GLU A 250 -13.20 7.63 2.88
C GLU A 250 -13.41 6.15 2.58
N LEU A 251 -12.47 5.52 1.85
CA LEU A 251 -12.59 4.12 1.43
C LEU A 251 -12.00 3.10 2.41
N PHE A 252 -11.09 3.53 3.29
CA PHE A 252 -10.42 2.61 4.20
C PHE A 252 -9.95 3.27 5.51
N GLU A 253 -9.94 2.47 6.58
CA GLU A 253 -9.29 2.79 7.85
C GLU A 253 -8.17 1.77 8.09
N ILE A 254 -6.94 2.24 8.32
CA ILE A 254 -5.79 1.38 8.61
C ILE A 254 -5.47 1.51 10.08
N ARG A 255 -5.49 0.37 10.80
CA ARG A 255 -5.08 0.28 12.19
C ARG A 255 -3.83 -0.57 12.31
N HIS A 256 -2.95 -0.18 13.23
CA HIS A 256 -1.70 -0.88 13.54
C HIS A 256 -1.75 -1.46 14.94
N LEU A 257 -1.35 -2.72 15.05
CA LEU A 257 -1.32 -3.47 16.28
C LEU A 257 -0.03 -4.28 16.40
N LYS A 258 0.56 -4.26 17.60
CA LYS A 258 1.60 -5.20 18.01
C LYS A 258 1.04 -6.16 19.06
N MET A 259 1.15 -7.45 18.79
CA MET A 259 0.63 -8.54 19.61
C MET A 259 1.79 -9.28 20.26
N SER A 260 1.73 -9.53 21.57
CA SER A 260 2.70 -10.44 22.20
C SER A 260 2.40 -11.88 21.80
N LYS A 261 3.37 -12.78 21.96
CA LYS A 261 3.12 -14.22 21.91
C LYS A 261 1.90 -14.62 22.75
N ASN A 262 1.05 -15.49 22.19
CA ASN A 262 -0.23 -15.97 22.70
C ASN A 262 -1.33 -14.90 22.85
N ALA A 263 -1.09 -13.63 22.47
CA ALA A 263 -2.15 -12.65 22.42
C ALA A 263 -3.18 -13.06 21.36
N THR A 264 -4.44 -12.73 21.64
CA THR A 264 -5.54 -13.00 20.71
C THR A 264 -6.22 -11.70 20.31
N ILE A 265 -6.74 -11.66 19.09
CA ILE A 265 -7.63 -10.61 18.60
C ILE A 265 -8.84 -11.27 17.94
N GLU A 266 -10.03 -10.74 18.21
CA GLU A 266 -11.27 -11.13 17.54
C GLU A 266 -11.75 -9.98 16.66
N LEU A 267 -11.75 -10.21 15.35
CA LEU A 267 -12.20 -9.27 14.34
C LEU A 267 -13.66 -9.58 14.00
N GLN A 268 -14.56 -8.73 14.47
CA GLN A 268 -16.00 -8.91 14.26
C GLN A 268 -16.37 -8.83 12.77
N ASN A 269 -17.47 -9.51 12.43
CA ASN A 269 -18.13 -9.38 11.13
C ASN A 269 -18.75 -7.98 10.94
N GLY A 270 -19.44 -7.77 9.81
CA GLY A 270 -20.10 -6.53 9.42
C GLY A 270 -19.36 -5.74 8.34
N GLU A 271 -18.03 -5.86 8.27
CA GLU A 271 -17.19 -5.14 7.31
C GLU A 271 -16.06 -6.04 6.82
N ALA A 272 -15.75 -5.96 5.53
CA ALA A 272 -14.59 -6.62 4.96
C ALA A 272 -13.29 -6.01 5.51
N LYS A 273 -12.32 -6.87 5.84
CA LYS A 273 -11.05 -6.42 6.41
C LYS A 273 -9.89 -7.09 5.69
N ILE A 274 -8.82 -6.36 5.47
CA ILE A 274 -7.52 -6.93 5.07
C ILE A 274 -6.64 -7.02 6.30
N ILE A 275 -6.08 -8.20 6.52
CA ILE A 275 -5.09 -8.46 7.57
C ILE A 275 -3.74 -8.58 6.86
N SER A 276 -2.86 -7.62 7.11
CA SER A 276 -1.52 -7.56 6.53
C SER A 276 -0.50 -7.83 7.63
N LEU A 277 0.09 -9.02 7.64
CA LEU A 277 1.03 -9.42 8.68
C LEU A 277 2.45 -8.98 8.31
N VAL A 278 3.00 -8.05 9.08
CA VAL A 278 4.33 -7.45 8.82
C VAL A 278 5.44 -8.23 9.53
N GLN A 279 5.14 -8.84 10.68
CA GLN A 279 6.06 -9.65 11.44
C GLN A 279 5.32 -10.74 12.20
N GLY A 280 5.96 -11.90 12.36
CA GLY A 280 5.47 -13.02 13.16
C GLY A 280 4.55 -13.96 12.40
N THR A 281 3.77 -14.73 13.16
CA THR A 281 2.84 -15.74 12.65
C THR A 281 1.54 -15.69 13.45
N LEU A 282 0.41 -15.59 12.75
CA LEU A 282 -0.92 -15.67 13.34
C LEU A 282 -1.59 -16.99 12.93
N ILE A 283 -2.43 -17.54 13.79
CA ILE A 283 -3.30 -18.69 13.47
C ILE A 283 -4.76 -18.40 13.83
N ASP A 284 -5.69 -18.92 13.03
CA ASP A 284 -7.11 -18.93 13.38
C ASP A 284 -7.49 -20.10 14.31
N ASP A 285 -8.76 -20.18 14.69
CA ASP A 285 -9.31 -21.24 15.56
C ASP A 285 -9.36 -22.63 14.90
N GLU A 286 -9.14 -22.70 13.59
CA GLU A 286 -9.01 -23.93 12.81
C GLU A 286 -7.53 -24.28 12.51
N ASN A 287 -6.57 -23.58 13.13
CA ASN A 287 -5.12 -23.69 12.91
C ASN A 287 -4.64 -23.30 11.50
N ASN A 288 -5.42 -22.53 10.75
CA ASN A 288 -4.95 -21.95 9.50
C ASN A 288 -4.01 -20.79 9.80
N SER A 289 -2.82 -20.79 9.22
CA SER A 289 -1.79 -19.79 9.50
C SER A 289 -1.82 -18.60 8.54
N ILE A 290 -1.47 -17.43 9.05
CA ILE A 290 -1.06 -16.25 8.30
C ILE A 290 0.40 -16.00 8.66
N PHE A 291 1.28 -15.97 7.66
CA PHE A 291 2.73 -15.78 7.82
C PHE A 291 3.14 -14.35 7.48
N CYS A 292 4.32 -13.95 7.97
CA CYS A 292 4.95 -12.68 7.63
C CYS A 292 4.90 -12.40 6.11
N SER A 293 4.55 -11.16 5.76
CA SER A 293 4.29 -10.63 4.42
C SER A 293 2.97 -11.05 3.76
N GLU A 294 2.20 -11.97 4.33
CA GLU A 294 0.90 -12.34 3.76
C GLU A 294 -0.15 -11.25 4.02
N ASN A 295 -0.99 -11.04 3.02
CA ASN A 295 -2.16 -10.16 3.06
C ASN A 295 -3.39 -11.02 2.80
N VAL A 296 -4.34 -11.05 3.73
CA VAL A 296 -5.53 -11.89 3.61
C VAL A 296 -6.81 -11.07 3.77
N LEU A 297 -7.85 -11.48 3.05
CA LEU A 297 -9.17 -10.86 3.10
C LEU A 297 -10.07 -11.65 4.06
N GLN A 298 -10.52 -11.00 5.13
CA GLN A 298 -11.66 -11.45 5.92
C GLN A 298 -12.96 -10.98 5.25
N PRO A 299 -13.85 -11.91 4.85
CA PRO A 299 -15.19 -11.57 4.37
C PRO A 299 -16.00 -10.82 5.43
N SER A 300 -16.85 -9.90 5.00
CA SER A 300 -17.75 -9.13 5.88
C SER A 300 -18.69 -10.01 6.71
N ALA A 301 -19.05 -11.20 6.25
CA ALA A 301 -19.96 -12.09 6.98
C ALA A 301 -19.27 -12.88 8.11
N GLU A 302 -17.94 -12.97 8.09
CA GLU A 302 -17.16 -13.83 8.97
C GLU A 302 -16.62 -13.07 10.18
N THR A 303 -16.65 -13.72 11.35
CA THR A 303 -15.90 -13.28 12.53
C THR A 303 -14.59 -14.08 12.58
N LEU A 304 -13.46 -13.38 12.60
CA LEU A 304 -12.14 -13.99 12.56
C LEU A 304 -11.41 -13.80 13.88
N LYS A 305 -11.11 -14.89 14.58
CA LYS A 305 -10.25 -14.89 15.76
C LYS A 305 -8.84 -15.32 15.38
N LEU A 306 -7.85 -14.52 15.73
CA LEU A 306 -6.44 -14.79 15.47
C LEU A 306 -5.65 -14.86 16.77
N THR A 307 -4.71 -15.80 16.85
CA THR A 307 -3.76 -15.95 17.96
C THR A 307 -2.34 -15.80 17.42
N ALA A 308 -1.53 -14.97 18.09
CA ALA A 308 -0.14 -14.79 17.74
C ALA A 308 0.73 -15.92 18.32
N LEU A 309 1.48 -16.64 17.48
CA LEU A 309 2.41 -17.70 17.93
C LEU A 309 3.73 -17.15 18.49
N GLU A 310 4.02 -15.90 18.18
CA GLU A 310 5.19 -15.11 18.55
C GLU A 310 4.83 -13.63 18.57
N ASP A 311 5.74 -12.76 18.99
CA ASP A 311 5.51 -11.32 18.92
C ASP A 311 5.31 -10.90 17.46
N SER A 312 4.12 -10.36 17.18
CA SER A 312 3.62 -10.13 15.83
C SER A 312 3.23 -8.67 15.62
N GLU A 313 3.46 -8.16 14.41
CA GLU A 313 3.12 -6.79 14.00
C GLU A 313 2.17 -6.87 12.81
N VAL A 314 0.97 -6.32 12.96
CA VAL A 314 -0.12 -6.50 11.99
C VAL A 314 -0.81 -5.17 11.70
N LEU A 315 -1.13 -4.95 10.43
CA LEU A 315 -2.06 -3.91 10.01
C LEU A 315 -3.42 -4.53 9.70
N ILE A 316 -4.47 -3.88 10.21
CA ILE A 316 -5.86 -4.22 9.89
C ILE A 316 -6.44 -3.07 9.09
N THR A 317 -6.72 -3.31 7.82
CA THR A 317 -7.39 -2.36 6.94
C THR A 317 -8.87 -2.68 6.86
N LYS A 318 -9.72 -1.84 7.44
CA LYS A 318 -11.17 -1.93 7.25
C LYS A 318 -11.54 -1.27 5.93
N ILE A 319 -12.31 -1.97 5.10
CA ILE A 319 -12.86 -1.42 3.88
C ILE A 319 -14.22 -0.81 4.21
N LYS A 320 -14.38 0.47 3.90
CA LYS A 320 -15.62 1.19 4.18
C LYS A 320 -16.59 1.04 3.02
N ILE A 321 -17.84 0.76 3.38
CA ILE A 321 -18.97 0.52 2.47
C ILE A 321 -19.71 1.83 2.24
#